data_AF-A0A661YZW5-F1
#
_entry.id   AF-A0A661YZW5-F1
#
_cell.length_a   1.000
_cell.length_b   1.000
_cell.length_c   1.000
_cell.angle_alpha   90.00
_cell.angle_beta   90.00
_cell.angle_gamma   90.00
#
_symmetry.space_group_name_H-M   'P 1'
#
loop_
_entity.id
_entity.type
_entity.pdbx_description
1 polymer ?
#
loop_
_entity_poly.entity_id
_entity_poly.type
_entity_poly.pdbx_seq_one_letter_code
_entity_poly.pdbx_strand_id
1 'polypeptide(L)'
;NTFKNQYDDGGMLPIWELAGNYTGCMIGYHSIPVIVDAYMKGLSDINGDTLLRMMLKSANANHLGLEAYRDNGYISISDDAESISKTLEYAYDDWCIAQLAKQLGNEEVYTSFTIRAQSYKNIFDGESGFMRPKLAQIWKTPFDPSEVDFNFTEANSWQYSFYVPQDIYTMQKLIGDKDKFEKQLDNLFTASTETTGRKQSDITGLIGQYAHGNEPSHHMAYLYNYVNKSAKTQDYLQQIYDEMYSNQPDGYSGNEDCGQMSAWYVLSSMGFYPVNPANGEFVFGKPVFDNVKLNLENGNTFEIIKSGDKGATAYVYAIKLNDKAYTKAYIDYEDIMSGGTLEFIMKDGDAIIFDEDGLPSSIINDNIILSSPSISGALRSFRDSTLITISTEDGSTVFMEIDAKNKVEYKAPFYIYNTTSIIMWAEKGSIKSKKVTSNLYKVPSEMSVSMKNKWQDQYAAGGEMALIDGIIGGSNFRNGSWQGYYWEDVDGIIDLGSTQWVTTLRTNFIQDNRSWIFMPEYVEFYGSLDGNEYNKLGRIDNNISKDELSVIIKTFSVEFTKRELRYIRFYAKNHNICPENHLGAGGKGYIFMDEVEYK
;
A
#
# COMPACT_ATOMS: atom_id res chain seq x y z
N ASN A 1 -28.57 -0.39 7.82
CA ASN A 1 -29.70 -0.80 6.94
C ASN A 1 -29.36 -0.74 5.45
N THR A 2 -28.96 0.40 4.89
CA THR A 2 -28.64 0.51 3.44
C THR A 2 -27.57 -0.49 2.97
N PHE A 3 -26.46 -0.64 3.71
CA PHE A 3 -25.44 -1.66 3.40
C PHE A 3 -25.97 -3.09 3.37
N LYS A 4 -26.99 -3.41 4.18
CA LYS A 4 -27.65 -4.71 4.15
C LYS A 4 -28.46 -4.91 2.88
N ASN A 5 -29.22 -3.90 2.45
CA ASN A 5 -29.98 -3.99 1.19
C ASN A 5 -29.04 -4.14 0.00
N GLN A 6 -27.96 -3.34 -0.05
CA GLN A 6 -26.92 -3.47 -1.09
C GLN A 6 -26.27 -4.86 -1.08
N TYR A 7 -26.03 -5.44 0.09
CA TYR A 7 -25.55 -6.81 0.21
C TYR A 7 -26.58 -7.84 -0.28
N ASP A 8 -27.85 -7.72 0.11
CA ASP A 8 -28.90 -8.66 -0.27
C ASP A 8 -29.15 -8.65 -1.79
N ASP A 9 -29.09 -7.47 -2.42
CA ASP A 9 -29.33 -7.29 -3.85
C ASP A 9 -28.07 -7.51 -4.71
N GLY A 10 -26.90 -7.08 -4.22
CA GLY A 10 -25.62 -7.07 -4.94
C GLY A 10 -24.66 -8.23 -4.57
N GLY A 11 -24.95 -8.97 -3.50
CA GLY A 11 -24.18 -10.14 -3.06
C GLY A 11 -22.90 -9.86 -2.27
N MET A 12 -22.54 -8.59 -2.06
CA MET A 12 -21.37 -8.13 -1.31
C MET A 12 -21.64 -6.77 -0.67
N LEU A 13 -20.92 -6.43 0.40
CA LEU A 13 -20.96 -5.07 0.94
C LEU A 13 -20.38 -4.07 -0.08
N PRO A 14 -20.86 -2.82 -0.09
CA PRO A 14 -20.29 -1.80 -0.97
C PRO A 14 -18.85 -1.46 -0.56
N ILE A 15 -18.05 -1.09 -1.56
CA ILE A 15 -16.77 -0.40 -1.37
C ILE A 15 -17.01 1.09 -1.60
N TRP A 16 -17.26 1.49 -2.86
CA TRP A 16 -17.71 2.84 -3.19
C TRP A 16 -18.91 2.77 -4.13
N GLU A 17 -20.07 3.13 -3.58
CA GLU A 17 -21.34 3.08 -4.29
C GLU A 17 -21.73 4.47 -4.78
N LEU A 18 -22.24 4.52 -6.02
CA LEU A 18 -22.85 5.71 -6.57
C LEU A 18 -24.11 5.35 -7.35
N ALA A 19 -25.25 5.85 -6.87
CA ALA A 19 -26.55 5.68 -7.49
C ALA A 19 -26.91 4.21 -7.81
N GLY A 20 -26.71 3.32 -6.84
CA GLY A 20 -26.97 1.88 -6.91
C GLY A 20 -25.92 1.06 -7.64
N ASN A 21 -24.77 1.65 -8.00
CA ASN A 21 -23.71 0.96 -8.75
C ASN A 21 -22.39 0.96 -7.99
N TYR A 22 -21.65 -0.14 -8.09
CA TYR A 22 -20.25 -0.17 -7.70
C TYR A 22 -19.41 0.54 -8.76
N THR A 23 -18.56 1.48 -8.34
CA THR A 23 -17.76 2.31 -9.26
C THR A 23 -16.39 1.72 -9.58
N GLY A 24 -15.95 0.69 -8.86
CA GLY A 24 -14.56 0.20 -8.94
C GLY A 24 -13.57 0.99 -8.08
N CYS A 25 -14.04 2.02 -7.38
CA CYS A 25 -13.25 2.84 -6.47
C CYS A 25 -13.63 2.48 -5.01
N MET A 26 -12.86 2.82 -3.98
CA MET A 26 -11.39 2.79 -3.99
C MET A 26 -10.93 1.37 -3.64
N ILE A 27 -10.01 1.21 -2.69
CA ILE A 27 -9.53 -0.07 -2.16
C ILE A 27 -10.21 -0.41 -0.83
N GLY A 28 -9.72 -1.41 -0.10
CA GLY A 28 -10.32 -1.79 1.19
C GLY A 28 -11.69 -2.50 1.07
N TYR A 29 -12.29 -2.78 2.22
CA TYR A 29 -13.70 -3.11 2.34
C TYR A 29 -14.30 -2.34 3.53
N HIS A 30 -14.09 -1.02 3.51
CA HIS A 30 -14.32 -0.09 4.62
C HIS A 30 -15.78 0.14 5.03
N SER A 31 -16.75 -0.50 4.37
CA SER A 31 -18.09 -0.64 4.97
C SER A 31 -18.05 -1.41 6.29
N ILE A 32 -17.03 -2.26 6.49
CA ILE A 32 -16.82 -3.04 7.70
C ILE A 32 -16.54 -2.20 8.97
N PRO A 33 -15.51 -1.35 9.04
CA PRO A 33 -15.28 -0.49 10.20
C PRO A 33 -16.49 0.39 10.53
N VAL A 34 -17.22 0.87 9.51
CA VAL A 34 -18.47 1.63 9.72
C VAL A 34 -19.54 0.75 10.39
N ILE A 35 -19.72 -0.49 9.95
CA ILE A 35 -20.65 -1.45 10.56
C ILE A 35 -20.25 -1.75 12.01
N VAL A 36 -18.97 -2.02 12.24
CA VAL A 36 -18.46 -2.42 13.55
C VAL A 36 -18.57 -1.27 14.53
N ASP A 37 -18.16 -0.06 14.15
CA ASP A 37 -18.29 1.13 14.99
C ASP A 37 -19.76 1.38 15.38
N ALA A 38 -20.66 1.38 14.40
CA ALA A 38 -22.10 1.56 14.66
C ALA A 38 -22.66 0.45 15.57
N TYR A 39 -22.25 -0.80 15.38
CA TYR A 39 -22.70 -1.92 16.21
C TYR A 39 -22.19 -1.81 17.65
N MET A 40 -20.90 -1.52 17.84
CA MET A 40 -20.30 -1.39 19.18
C MET A 40 -20.89 -0.22 19.97
N LYS A 41 -21.31 0.86 19.29
CA LYS A 41 -22.01 2.01 19.87
C LYS A 41 -23.52 1.80 20.06
N GLY A 42 -24.05 0.61 19.73
CA GLY A 42 -25.47 0.29 19.88
C GLY A 42 -26.40 1.01 18.88
N LEU A 43 -25.87 1.49 17.75
CA LEU A 43 -26.60 2.25 16.73
C LEU A 43 -27.23 1.37 15.63
N SER A 44 -27.22 0.05 15.81
CA SER A 44 -27.73 -0.90 14.82
C SER A 44 -28.63 -1.94 15.46
N ASP A 45 -29.85 -2.06 14.93
CA ASP A 45 -30.81 -3.12 15.29
C ASP A 45 -30.60 -4.42 14.49
N ILE A 46 -29.62 -4.46 13.59
CA ILE A 46 -29.34 -5.66 12.78
C ILE A 46 -28.64 -6.69 13.67
N ASN A 47 -29.16 -7.92 13.68
CA ASN A 47 -28.56 -9.04 14.39
C ASN A 47 -27.06 -9.21 14.02
N GLY A 48 -26.22 -9.35 15.06
CA GLY A 48 -24.76 -9.42 14.90
C GLY A 48 -24.28 -10.58 14.03
N ASP A 49 -24.90 -11.76 14.11
CA ASP A 49 -24.53 -12.89 13.21
C ASP A 49 -24.80 -12.56 11.74
N THR A 50 -25.82 -11.75 11.47
CA THR A 50 -26.12 -11.27 10.13
C THR A 50 -25.07 -10.28 9.63
N LEU A 51 -24.65 -9.34 10.48
CA LEU A 51 -23.56 -8.42 10.16
C LEU A 51 -22.25 -9.19 9.91
N LEU A 52 -21.91 -10.13 10.80
CA LEU A 52 -20.71 -10.93 10.67
C LEU A 52 -20.70 -11.73 9.36
N ARG A 53 -21.82 -12.34 8.98
CA ARG A 53 -21.94 -13.06 7.70
C ARG A 53 -21.69 -12.16 6.48
N MET A 54 -22.21 -10.93 6.49
CA MET A 54 -22.03 -9.96 5.42
C MET A 54 -20.56 -9.52 5.30
N MET A 55 -19.93 -9.27 6.45
CA MET A 55 -18.52 -8.91 6.57
C MET A 55 -17.61 -10.04 6.05
N LEU A 56 -17.86 -11.28 6.49
CA LEU A 56 -17.11 -12.47 6.07
C LEU A 56 -17.23 -12.75 4.56
N LYS A 57 -18.38 -12.47 3.95
CA LYS A 57 -18.57 -12.63 2.51
C LYS A 57 -17.66 -11.69 1.72
N SER A 58 -17.51 -10.45 2.18
CA SER A 58 -16.69 -9.43 1.52
C SER A 58 -15.19 -9.72 1.73
N ALA A 59 -14.78 -9.96 2.98
CA ALA A 59 -13.37 -10.22 3.32
C ALA A 59 -12.79 -11.56 2.79
N ASN A 60 -13.65 -12.46 2.28
CA ASN A 60 -13.26 -13.73 1.67
C ASN A 60 -13.56 -13.82 0.17
N ALA A 61 -13.88 -12.70 -0.48
CA ALA A 61 -14.05 -12.66 -1.94
C ALA A 61 -12.71 -12.81 -2.68
N ASN A 62 -12.75 -13.22 -3.95
CA ASN A 62 -11.55 -13.38 -4.81
C ASN A 62 -11.46 -12.20 -5.80
N HIS A 63 -11.26 -11.00 -5.26
CA HIS A 63 -11.07 -9.77 -6.03
C HIS A 63 -10.04 -8.89 -5.32
N LEU A 64 -9.42 -7.94 -6.05
CA LEU A 64 -8.49 -6.94 -5.49
C LEU A 64 -7.35 -7.55 -4.66
N GLY A 65 -6.75 -8.66 -5.13
CA GLY A 65 -5.63 -9.32 -4.45
C GLY A 65 -5.99 -10.07 -3.14
N LEU A 66 -7.26 -10.18 -2.76
CA LEU A 66 -7.67 -10.82 -1.50
C LEU A 66 -7.29 -12.31 -1.38
N GLU A 67 -7.21 -13.03 -2.50
CA GLU A 67 -6.72 -14.42 -2.52
C GLU A 67 -5.25 -14.48 -2.08
N ALA A 68 -4.38 -13.69 -2.72
CA ALA A 68 -2.97 -13.59 -2.35
C ALA A 68 -2.78 -13.08 -0.92
N TYR A 69 -3.56 -12.09 -0.48
CA TYR A 69 -3.55 -11.60 0.90
C TYR A 69 -3.85 -12.72 1.90
N ARG A 70 -4.90 -13.53 1.66
CA ARG A 70 -5.25 -14.64 2.56
C ARG A 70 -4.25 -15.78 2.52
N ASP A 71 -3.61 -16.05 1.39
CA ASP A 71 -2.65 -17.14 1.24
C ASP A 71 -1.29 -16.76 1.81
N ASN A 72 -0.76 -15.59 1.45
CA ASN A 72 0.59 -15.13 1.81
C ASN A 72 0.63 -14.29 3.08
N GLY A 73 -0.49 -13.71 3.50
CA GLY A 73 -0.56 -12.74 4.60
C GLY A 73 -0.21 -11.32 4.18
N TYR A 74 -0.03 -11.05 2.88
CA TYR A 74 0.15 -9.74 2.26
C TYR A 74 -0.01 -9.89 0.74
N ILE A 75 -0.09 -8.76 0.03
CA ILE A 75 -0.15 -8.73 -1.44
C ILE A 75 1.24 -8.40 -1.96
N SER A 76 1.77 -9.20 -2.89
CA SER A 76 3.01 -8.89 -3.60
C SER A 76 2.77 -7.91 -4.75
N ILE A 77 3.83 -7.20 -5.18
CA ILE A 77 3.87 -6.43 -6.44
C ILE A 77 3.28 -7.23 -7.61
N SER A 78 3.51 -8.55 -7.67
CA SER A 78 3.03 -9.40 -8.77
C SER A 78 1.60 -9.90 -8.63
N ASP A 79 0.97 -9.71 -7.48
CA ASP A 79 -0.36 -10.26 -7.20
C ASP A 79 -1.45 -9.27 -7.61
N ASP A 80 -1.33 -8.01 -7.16
CA ASP A 80 -2.25 -6.92 -7.48
C ASP A 80 -1.57 -5.56 -7.31
N ALA A 81 -2.14 -4.51 -7.91
CA ALA A 81 -1.65 -3.15 -7.68
C ALA A 81 -2.04 -2.69 -6.27
N GLU A 82 -1.45 -1.59 -5.81
CA GLU A 82 -1.70 -0.94 -4.51
C GLU A 82 -1.46 -1.90 -3.34
N SER A 83 -0.47 -2.77 -3.54
CA SER A 83 -0.18 -3.94 -2.71
C SER A 83 0.03 -3.59 -1.23
N ILE A 84 0.69 -2.47 -0.94
CA ILE A 84 0.95 -2.00 0.43
C ILE A 84 -0.32 -1.42 1.05
N SER A 85 -0.96 -0.48 0.37
CA SER A 85 -2.18 0.17 0.86
C SER A 85 -3.28 -0.85 1.15
N LYS A 86 -3.56 -1.77 0.22
CA LYS A 86 -4.50 -2.87 0.41
C LYS A 86 -4.13 -3.77 1.58
N THR A 87 -2.85 -4.15 1.72
CA THR A 87 -2.42 -5.02 2.84
C THR A 87 -2.67 -4.36 4.20
N LEU A 88 -2.40 -3.04 4.31
CA LEU A 88 -2.59 -2.28 5.56
C LEU A 88 -4.08 -2.09 5.88
N GLU A 89 -4.87 -1.70 4.90
CA GLU A 89 -6.32 -1.48 5.06
C GLU A 89 -7.08 -2.78 5.32
N TYR A 90 -6.75 -3.86 4.63
CA TYR A 90 -7.34 -5.18 4.90
C TYR A 90 -7.01 -5.67 6.30
N ALA A 91 -5.79 -5.41 6.79
CA ALA A 91 -5.43 -5.75 8.16
C ALA A 91 -6.27 -4.96 9.20
N TYR A 92 -6.57 -3.69 8.94
CA TYR A 92 -7.46 -2.90 9.80
C TYR A 92 -8.92 -3.39 9.73
N ASP A 93 -9.45 -3.61 8.52
CA ASP A 93 -10.81 -4.10 8.35
C ASP A 93 -10.99 -5.50 8.98
N ASP A 94 -9.97 -6.36 8.89
CA ASP A 94 -9.98 -7.68 9.52
C ASP A 94 -9.92 -7.60 11.04
N TRP A 95 -9.22 -6.61 11.61
CA TRP A 95 -9.29 -6.34 13.05
C TRP A 95 -10.71 -6.00 13.48
N CYS A 96 -11.45 -5.20 12.69
CA CYS A 96 -12.84 -4.87 12.98
C CYS A 96 -13.74 -6.13 12.95
N ILE A 97 -13.52 -7.04 11.99
CA ILE A 97 -14.21 -8.35 11.96
C ILE A 97 -13.89 -9.15 13.23
N ALA A 98 -12.62 -9.18 13.64
CA ALA A 98 -12.21 -9.88 14.85
C ALA A 98 -12.92 -9.31 16.09
N GLN A 99 -13.02 -7.98 16.22
CA GLN A 99 -13.71 -7.36 17.36
C GLN A 99 -15.20 -7.72 17.41
N LEU A 100 -15.91 -7.70 16.28
CA LEU A 100 -17.30 -8.14 16.24
C LEU A 100 -17.43 -9.63 16.58
N ALA A 101 -16.56 -10.48 16.03
CA ALA A 101 -16.58 -11.91 16.32
C ALA A 101 -16.34 -12.19 17.81
N LYS A 102 -15.41 -11.47 18.45
CA LYS A 102 -15.16 -11.54 19.89
C LYS A 102 -16.41 -11.18 20.70
N GLN A 103 -17.08 -10.09 20.34
CA GLN A 103 -18.31 -9.65 21.01
C GLN A 103 -19.46 -10.68 20.88
N LEU A 104 -19.49 -11.42 19.78
CA LEU A 104 -20.47 -12.48 19.53
C LEU A 104 -20.08 -13.86 20.11
N GLY A 105 -18.89 -13.98 20.71
CA GLY A 105 -18.36 -15.26 21.20
C GLY A 105 -17.99 -16.25 20.09
N ASN A 106 -17.75 -15.78 18.86
CA ASN A 106 -17.33 -16.61 17.74
C ASN A 106 -15.79 -16.73 17.71
N GLU A 107 -15.27 -17.68 18.48
CA GLU A 107 -13.82 -17.87 18.68
C GLU A 107 -13.06 -18.25 17.40
N GLU A 108 -13.69 -19.02 16.51
CA GLU A 108 -13.07 -19.44 15.24
C GLU A 108 -12.78 -18.23 14.34
N VAL A 109 -13.80 -17.37 14.17
CA VAL A 109 -13.65 -16.15 13.39
C VAL A 109 -12.73 -15.15 14.09
N TYR A 110 -12.87 -15.00 15.42
CA TYR A 110 -11.97 -14.15 16.20
C TYR A 110 -10.50 -14.53 15.99
N THR A 111 -10.18 -15.81 16.13
CA THR A 111 -8.81 -16.32 15.95
C THR A 111 -8.31 -16.08 14.53
N SER A 112 -9.09 -16.45 13.51
CA SER A 112 -8.70 -16.32 12.11
C SER A 112 -8.45 -14.86 11.71
N PHE A 113 -9.33 -13.95 12.11
CA PHE A 113 -9.23 -12.54 11.74
C PHE A 113 -8.25 -11.76 12.62
N THR A 114 -7.99 -12.18 13.86
CA THR A 114 -6.89 -11.61 14.67
C THR A 114 -5.51 -11.92 14.07
N ILE A 115 -5.35 -13.11 13.46
CA ILE A 115 -4.14 -13.47 12.72
C ILE A 115 -3.99 -12.57 11.49
N ARG A 116 -5.06 -12.37 10.71
CA ARG A 116 -5.06 -11.50 9.51
C ARG A 116 -4.85 -10.01 9.85
N ALA A 117 -5.39 -9.56 10.98
CA ALA A 117 -5.22 -8.18 11.47
C ALA A 117 -3.76 -7.75 11.68
N GLN A 118 -2.85 -8.73 11.78
CA GLN A 118 -1.42 -8.53 11.97
C GLN A 118 -0.62 -8.60 10.66
N SER A 119 -1.27 -8.72 9.51
CA SER A 119 -0.63 -8.87 8.19
C SER A 119 0.32 -7.73 7.81
N TYR A 120 0.14 -6.54 8.37
CA TYR A 120 1.07 -5.41 8.21
C TYR A 120 2.52 -5.77 8.60
N LYS A 121 2.72 -6.72 9.53
CA LYS A 121 4.06 -7.20 9.94
C LYS A 121 4.83 -7.87 8.80
N ASN A 122 4.15 -8.36 7.77
CA ASN A 122 4.79 -9.06 6.65
C ASN A 122 5.39 -8.11 5.60
N ILE A 123 5.07 -6.81 5.66
CA ILE A 123 5.52 -5.80 4.70
C ILE A 123 6.32 -4.66 5.35
N PHE A 124 6.54 -4.73 6.67
CA PHE A 124 7.43 -3.82 7.37
C PHE A 124 8.90 -4.22 7.15
N ASP A 125 9.72 -3.28 6.69
CA ASP A 125 11.16 -3.44 6.54
C ASP A 125 11.88 -2.65 7.65
N GLY A 126 12.40 -3.35 8.65
CA GLY A 126 13.06 -2.74 9.81
C GLY A 126 14.39 -2.06 9.49
N GLU A 127 15.00 -2.32 8.32
CA GLU A 127 16.19 -1.60 7.88
C GLU A 127 15.83 -0.17 7.46
N SER A 128 14.75 0.01 6.71
CA SER A 128 14.29 1.32 6.25
C SER A 128 13.35 2.01 7.25
N GLY A 129 12.66 1.26 8.10
CA GLY A 129 11.64 1.77 9.03
C GLY A 129 10.29 2.05 8.35
N PHE A 130 10.06 1.48 7.16
CA PHE A 130 8.89 1.73 6.32
C PHE A 130 8.17 0.45 5.90
N MET A 131 6.93 0.59 5.47
CA MET A 131 6.22 -0.46 4.75
C MET A 131 6.73 -0.52 3.31
N ARG A 132 7.38 -1.62 2.94
CA ARG A 132 8.12 -1.72 1.68
C ARG A 132 7.51 -2.76 0.74
N PRO A 133 7.33 -2.46 -0.56
CA PRO A 133 6.83 -3.44 -1.52
C PRO A 133 7.76 -4.64 -1.69
N LYS A 134 7.18 -5.82 -1.93
CA LYS A 134 7.92 -7.06 -2.23
C LYS A 134 7.46 -7.70 -3.54
N LEU A 135 8.41 -8.14 -4.36
CA LEU A 135 8.16 -9.03 -5.49
C LEU A 135 8.36 -10.48 -5.02
N ALA A 136 7.29 -11.26 -4.95
CA ALA A 136 7.21 -12.42 -4.07
C ALA A 136 7.75 -12.06 -2.67
N GLN A 137 8.87 -12.65 -2.26
CA GLN A 137 9.51 -12.39 -0.96
C GLN A 137 10.72 -11.47 -1.02
N ILE A 138 11.04 -10.92 -2.18
CA ILE A 138 12.21 -10.07 -2.39
C ILE A 138 11.79 -8.61 -2.22
N TRP A 139 12.43 -7.87 -1.33
CA TRP A 139 12.17 -6.44 -1.17
C TRP A 139 12.47 -5.66 -2.46
N LYS A 140 11.58 -4.75 -2.85
CA LYS A 140 11.80 -3.83 -3.98
C LYS A 140 13.08 -3.03 -3.74
N THR A 141 14.01 -3.05 -4.68
CA THR A 141 15.29 -2.32 -4.58
C THR A 141 15.67 -1.66 -5.92
N PRO A 142 16.22 -0.43 -5.94
CA PRO A 142 16.38 0.48 -4.80
C PRO A 142 15.01 0.89 -4.21
N PHE A 143 15.02 1.39 -2.97
CA PHE A 143 13.82 1.84 -2.28
C PHE A 143 13.97 3.32 -1.92
N ASP A 144 13.03 4.13 -2.40
CA ASP A 144 12.86 5.53 -2.04
C ASP A 144 11.47 5.70 -1.41
N PRO A 145 11.37 6.04 -0.12
CA PRO A 145 10.07 6.18 0.54
C PRO A 145 9.22 7.35 0.00
N SER A 146 9.83 8.29 -0.73
CA SER A 146 9.14 9.40 -1.41
C SER A 146 8.67 9.05 -2.83
N GLU A 147 8.92 7.83 -3.31
CA GLU A 147 8.50 7.37 -4.63
C GLU A 147 7.00 7.07 -4.64
N VAL A 148 6.27 7.74 -5.53
CA VAL A 148 4.89 7.42 -5.86
C VAL A 148 4.91 6.39 -6.99
N ASP A 149 4.48 5.17 -6.69
CA ASP A 149 4.46 4.04 -7.63
C ASP A 149 3.07 3.36 -7.72
N PHE A 150 3.02 2.07 -8.05
CA PHE A 150 1.79 1.29 -8.12
C PHE A 150 1.55 0.42 -6.89
N ASN A 151 2.31 0.57 -5.81
CA ASN A 151 2.16 -0.21 -4.58
C ASN A 151 1.38 0.55 -3.50
N PHE A 152 1.19 1.86 -3.69
CA PHE A 152 0.44 2.73 -2.81
C PHE A 152 -0.74 3.36 -3.56
N THR A 153 -1.91 3.44 -2.94
CA THR A 153 -3.08 4.16 -3.47
C THR A 153 -2.88 5.65 -3.21
N GLU A 154 -2.71 6.42 -4.29
CA GLU A 154 -2.62 7.89 -4.27
C GLU A 154 -1.56 8.47 -3.32
N ALA A 155 -0.53 7.69 -2.99
CA ALA A 155 0.40 8.01 -1.91
C ALA A 155 1.79 7.43 -2.17
N ASN A 156 2.69 7.63 -1.20
CA ASN A 156 3.98 6.96 -1.11
C ASN A 156 4.16 6.27 0.26
N SER A 157 5.36 5.76 0.52
CA SER A 157 5.63 5.02 1.76
C SER A 157 5.55 5.89 3.02
N TRP A 158 5.93 7.17 2.96
CA TRP A 158 5.78 8.08 4.10
C TRP A 158 4.33 8.19 4.55
N GLN A 159 3.42 8.26 3.58
CA GLN A 159 2.00 8.53 3.78
C GLN A 159 1.18 7.29 4.15
N TYR A 160 1.70 6.07 3.97
CA TYR A 160 0.99 4.85 4.37
C TYR A 160 1.64 4.09 5.54
N SER A 161 2.93 4.27 5.81
CA SER A 161 3.62 3.38 6.78
C SER A 161 3.07 3.44 8.20
N PHE A 162 2.37 4.52 8.55
CA PHE A 162 1.70 4.72 9.84
C PHE A 162 0.25 4.21 9.90
N TYR A 163 -0.28 3.59 8.84
CA TYR A 163 -1.64 3.07 8.81
C TYR A 163 -1.74 1.70 9.50
N VAL A 164 -1.60 1.70 10.83
CA VAL A 164 -1.80 0.53 11.70
C VAL A 164 -2.66 0.91 12.92
N PRO A 165 -3.83 1.54 12.75
CA PRO A 165 -4.63 2.08 13.86
C PRO A 165 -5.08 1.01 14.88
N GLN A 166 -5.07 -0.26 14.49
CA GLN A 166 -5.37 -1.41 15.34
C GLN A 166 -4.23 -1.87 16.27
N ASP A 167 -2.97 -1.52 15.97
CA ASP A 167 -1.80 -2.02 16.72
C ASP A 167 -0.60 -1.06 16.71
N ILE A 168 -0.85 0.23 17.01
CA ILE A 168 0.16 1.29 17.02
C ILE A 168 1.29 0.96 18.01
N TYR A 169 0.98 0.35 19.15
CA TYR A 169 2.00 -0.02 20.14
C TYR A 169 2.99 -1.05 19.58
N THR A 170 2.52 -2.05 18.81
CA THR A 170 3.44 -2.98 18.15
C THR A 170 4.19 -2.30 17.02
N MET A 171 3.59 -1.35 16.30
CA MET A 171 4.29 -0.55 15.29
C MET A 171 5.47 0.23 15.91
N GLN A 172 5.30 0.83 17.09
CA GLN A 172 6.40 1.48 17.83
C GLN A 172 7.55 0.50 18.07
N LYS A 173 7.26 -0.74 18.47
CA LYS A 173 8.28 -1.78 18.70
C LYS A 173 8.97 -2.22 17.41
N LEU A 174 8.26 -2.29 16.29
CA LEU A 174 8.83 -2.63 15.00
C LEU A 174 9.82 -1.55 14.52
N ILE A 175 9.47 -0.27 14.69
CA ILE A 175 10.40 0.86 14.44
C ILE A 175 11.56 0.87 15.45
N GLY A 176 11.29 0.41 16.67
CA GLY A 176 12.28 0.01 17.66
C GLY A 176 11.87 0.35 19.09
N ASP A 177 11.36 1.56 19.31
CA ASP A 177 10.86 2.06 20.60
C ASP A 177 10.08 3.38 20.42
N LYS A 178 9.57 3.94 21.53
CA LYS A 178 8.82 5.21 21.54
C LYS A 178 9.64 6.38 20.98
N ASP A 179 10.94 6.46 21.28
CA ASP A 179 11.80 7.58 20.88
C ASP A 179 12.11 7.53 19.38
N LYS A 180 12.36 6.34 18.83
CA LYS A 180 12.52 6.14 17.39
C LYS A 180 11.22 6.36 16.63
N PHE A 181 10.08 5.97 17.20
CA PHE A 181 8.77 6.27 16.62
C PHE A 181 8.50 7.78 16.57
N GLU A 182 8.76 8.50 17.67
CA GLU A 182 8.71 9.97 17.70
C GLU A 182 9.62 10.58 16.61
N LYS A 183 10.86 10.09 16.49
CA LYS A 183 11.79 10.58 15.47
C LYS A 183 11.33 10.28 14.05
N GLN A 184 10.68 9.14 13.81
CA GLN A 184 10.15 8.81 12.50
C GLN A 184 8.99 9.74 12.12
N LEU A 185 8.13 10.11 13.09
CA LEU A 185 7.12 11.16 12.90
C LEU A 185 7.77 12.53 12.65
N ASP A 186 8.83 12.88 13.40
CA ASP A 186 9.55 14.14 13.16
C ASP A 186 10.11 14.19 11.73
N ASN A 187 10.66 13.08 11.24
CA ASN A 187 11.16 12.98 9.88
C ASN A 187 10.02 13.13 8.85
N LEU A 188 8.83 12.57 9.10
CA LEU A 188 7.66 12.74 8.22
C LEU A 188 7.35 14.22 8.00
N PHE A 189 7.22 14.99 9.08
CA PHE A 189 6.83 16.40 9.00
C PHE A 189 7.96 17.35 8.56
N THR A 190 9.22 16.90 8.58
CA THR A 190 10.40 17.73 8.23
C THR A 190 11.13 17.30 6.96
N ALA A 191 10.75 16.16 6.35
CA ALA A 191 11.29 15.70 5.08
C ALA A 191 11.02 16.70 3.94
N SER A 192 11.75 16.56 2.83
CA SER A 192 11.44 17.31 1.61
C SER A 192 10.01 17.01 1.14
N THR A 193 9.28 18.02 0.68
CA THR A 193 7.93 17.86 0.09
C THR A 193 7.97 17.24 -1.30
N GLU A 194 9.12 17.26 -1.97
CA GLU A 194 9.30 16.68 -3.31
C GLU A 194 9.05 15.16 -3.29
N THR A 195 8.21 14.70 -4.23
CA THR A 195 7.97 13.28 -4.50
C THR A 195 8.77 12.81 -5.72
N THR A 196 9.18 11.55 -5.74
CA THR A 196 9.76 10.90 -6.92
C THR A 196 8.75 9.95 -7.57
N GLY A 197 9.09 9.34 -8.71
CA GLY A 197 8.17 8.46 -9.43
C GLY A 197 7.09 9.22 -10.22
N ARG A 198 5.85 8.72 -10.16
CA ARG A 198 4.73 9.30 -10.92
C ARG A 198 4.22 10.59 -10.27
N LYS A 199 3.71 11.52 -11.09
CA LYS A 199 2.96 12.67 -10.55
C LYS A 199 1.57 12.22 -10.13
N GLN A 200 1.20 12.49 -8.88
CA GLN A 200 -0.14 12.28 -8.35
C GLN A 200 -0.76 13.63 -8.00
N SER A 201 -1.95 13.92 -8.54
CA SER A 201 -2.65 15.19 -8.29
C SER A 201 -3.15 15.33 -6.87
N ASP A 202 -3.43 14.21 -6.21
CA ASP A 202 -4.15 14.20 -4.93
C ASP A 202 -3.19 14.30 -3.73
N ILE A 203 -1.89 14.16 -3.95
CA ILE A 203 -0.86 14.44 -2.93
C ILE A 203 -0.70 15.96 -2.80
N THR A 204 -1.48 16.56 -1.90
CA THR A 204 -1.61 18.00 -1.70
C THR A 204 -1.64 18.36 -0.20
N GLY A 205 -1.53 19.65 0.14
CA GLY A 205 -1.50 20.10 1.54
C GLY A 205 -0.30 19.57 2.33
N LEU A 206 0.91 19.74 1.79
CA LEU A 206 2.11 19.09 2.32
C LEU A 206 2.75 19.85 3.49
N ILE A 207 3.04 19.14 4.59
CA ILE A 207 3.96 19.54 5.67
C ILE A 207 5.06 18.49 5.73
N GLY A 208 6.18 18.77 5.07
CA GLY A 208 7.14 17.72 4.73
C GLY A 208 6.50 16.66 3.83
N GLN A 209 6.48 15.40 4.25
CA GLN A 209 5.83 14.30 3.54
C GLN A 209 4.41 13.97 4.05
N TYR A 210 3.96 14.62 5.14
CA TYR A 210 2.54 14.58 5.55
C TYR A 210 1.69 15.29 4.48
N ALA A 211 0.64 14.64 3.99
CA ALA A 211 -0.24 15.20 2.95
C ALA A 211 -1.67 15.35 3.50
N HIS A 212 -2.07 16.57 3.87
CA HIS A 212 -3.39 16.81 4.45
C HIS A 212 -4.53 16.66 3.44
N GLY A 213 -4.29 16.91 2.15
CA GLY A 213 -5.31 16.76 1.12
C GLY A 213 -5.61 15.32 0.72
N ASN A 214 -5.11 14.33 1.47
CA ASN A 214 -5.28 12.90 1.20
C ASN A 214 -5.43 12.10 2.51
N GLU A 215 -6.40 11.19 2.54
CA GLU A 215 -6.89 10.52 3.75
C GLU A 215 -5.88 9.70 4.56
N PRO A 216 -4.90 8.98 3.94
CA PRO A 216 -3.96 8.15 4.70
C PRO A 216 -3.16 8.90 5.76
N SER A 217 -3.03 10.22 5.64
CA SER A 217 -2.30 11.07 6.59
C SER A 217 -3.14 11.56 7.76
N HIS A 218 -4.47 11.51 7.69
CA HIS A 218 -5.36 12.28 8.58
C HIS A 218 -5.18 12.00 10.09
N HIS A 219 -4.73 10.82 10.47
CA HIS A 219 -4.48 10.43 11.86
C HIS A 219 -3.07 10.75 12.37
N MET A 220 -2.11 11.06 11.49
CA MET A 220 -0.68 11.00 11.83
C MET A 220 -0.23 12.02 12.89
N ALA A 221 -0.80 13.23 12.90
CA ALA A 221 -0.48 14.24 13.91
C ALA A 221 -0.86 13.76 15.33
N TYR A 222 -1.90 12.95 15.46
CA TYR A 222 -2.35 12.38 16.74
C TYR A 222 -1.44 11.27 17.26
N LEU A 223 -0.57 10.70 16.42
CA LEU A 223 0.31 9.59 16.81
C LEU A 223 1.36 10.00 17.85
N TYR A 224 1.68 11.29 17.96
CA TYR A 224 2.55 11.80 19.03
C TYR A 224 1.96 11.59 20.43
N ASN A 225 0.62 11.54 20.58
CA ASN A 225 0.00 11.21 21.86
C ASN A 225 0.25 9.76 22.29
N TYR A 226 0.46 8.84 21.37
CA TYR A 226 0.79 7.44 21.69
C TYR A 226 2.22 7.27 22.27
N VAL A 227 3.04 8.31 22.19
CA VAL A 227 4.39 8.38 22.78
C VAL A 227 4.52 9.54 23.79
N ASN A 228 3.39 10.07 24.27
CA ASN A 228 3.30 11.13 25.29
C ASN A 228 3.99 12.45 24.89
N LYS A 229 3.90 12.82 23.60
CA LYS A 229 4.46 14.05 23.00
C LYS A 229 3.37 15.02 22.56
N SER A 230 2.42 15.29 23.46
CA SER A 230 1.20 16.07 23.17
C SER A 230 1.46 17.48 22.60
N ALA A 231 2.57 18.13 22.97
CA ALA A 231 2.95 19.42 22.40
C ALA A 231 3.07 19.36 20.87
N LYS A 232 3.71 18.30 20.35
CA LYS A 232 3.89 18.10 18.90
C LYS A 232 2.56 17.83 18.19
N THR A 233 1.67 17.03 18.80
CA THR A 233 0.29 16.87 18.31
C THR A 233 -0.36 18.25 18.14
N GLN A 234 -0.27 19.10 19.17
CA GLN A 234 -0.92 20.40 19.19
C GLN A 234 -0.28 21.40 18.21
N ASP A 235 1.03 21.37 18.04
CA ASP A 235 1.75 22.22 17.09
C ASP A 235 1.35 21.90 15.64
N TYR A 236 1.38 20.62 15.25
CA TYR A 236 1.00 20.24 13.88
C TYR A 236 -0.48 20.42 13.61
N LEU A 237 -1.37 20.17 14.59
CA LEU A 237 -2.78 20.48 14.44
C LEU A 237 -3.02 21.98 14.24
N GLN A 238 -2.33 22.84 15.00
CA GLN A 238 -2.40 24.28 14.80
C GLN A 238 -1.96 24.65 13.37
N GLN A 239 -0.83 24.12 12.91
CA GLN A 239 -0.34 24.39 11.56
C GLN A 239 -1.34 23.93 10.49
N ILE A 240 -1.92 22.73 10.63
CA ILE A 240 -2.92 22.22 9.70
C ILE A 240 -4.16 23.13 9.66
N TYR A 241 -4.67 23.58 10.81
CA TYR A 241 -5.82 24.49 10.85
C TYR A 241 -5.53 25.81 10.12
N ASP A 242 -4.33 26.34 10.30
CA ASP A 242 -3.95 27.66 9.78
C ASP A 242 -3.60 27.63 8.28
N GLU A 243 -3.01 26.53 7.80
CA GLU A 243 -2.49 26.42 6.43
C GLU A 243 -3.43 25.68 5.47
N MET A 244 -4.28 24.77 5.97
CA MET A 244 -5.04 23.83 5.13
C MET A 244 -6.55 24.09 5.06
N TYR A 245 -7.05 25.01 5.89
CA TYR A 245 -8.47 25.37 5.93
C TYR A 245 -8.68 26.88 5.88
N SER A 246 -9.59 27.32 5.01
CA SER A 246 -10.13 28.68 5.06
C SER A 246 -11.59 28.72 4.62
N ASN A 247 -12.26 29.84 4.86
CA ASN A 247 -13.62 30.08 4.38
C ASN A 247 -13.68 30.67 2.96
N GLN A 248 -12.56 30.67 2.23
CA GLN A 248 -12.49 31.13 0.85
C GLN A 248 -12.91 30.00 -0.12
N PRO A 249 -13.25 30.31 -1.39
CA PRO A 249 -13.64 29.29 -2.37
C PRO A 249 -12.60 28.19 -2.62
N ASP A 250 -11.32 28.47 -2.39
CA ASP A 250 -10.18 27.55 -2.47
C ASP A 250 -9.72 27.07 -1.07
N GLY A 251 -10.64 27.06 -0.10
CA GLY A 251 -10.34 26.86 1.31
C GLY A 251 -10.00 25.44 1.76
N TYR A 252 -9.87 24.47 0.84
CA TYR A 252 -9.43 23.10 1.16
C TYR A 252 -8.09 22.83 0.49
N SER A 253 -7.23 22.07 1.17
CA SER A 253 -5.94 21.67 0.62
C SER A 253 -6.00 20.54 -0.41
N GLY A 254 -7.15 19.86 -0.56
CA GLY A 254 -7.39 18.72 -1.46
C GLY A 254 -8.88 18.57 -1.82
N ASN A 255 -9.27 17.40 -2.30
CA ASN A 255 -10.69 17.08 -2.51
C ASN A 255 -11.43 17.09 -1.16
N GLU A 256 -12.73 17.38 -1.16
CA GLU A 256 -13.53 17.44 0.07
C GLU A 256 -13.93 16.03 0.56
N ASP A 257 -13.94 15.08 -0.37
CA ASP A 257 -14.19 13.64 -0.15
C ASP A 257 -15.47 13.34 0.63
N CYS A 258 -16.57 13.92 0.14
CA CYS A 258 -17.94 13.61 0.56
C CYS A 258 -18.19 13.86 2.06
N GLY A 259 -17.52 14.85 2.65
CA GLY A 259 -17.61 15.18 4.07
C GLY A 259 -16.38 14.79 4.88
N GLN A 260 -15.44 13.99 4.36
CA GLN A 260 -14.31 13.48 5.13
C GLN A 260 -13.39 14.60 5.64
N MET A 261 -12.98 15.53 4.76
CA MET A 261 -12.15 16.69 5.15
C MET A 261 -12.87 17.59 6.14
N SER A 262 -14.15 17.87 5.88
CA SER A 262 -14.99 18.68 6.75
C SER A 262 -15.16 18.04 8.14
N ALA A 263 -15.41 16.73 8.20
CA ALA A 263 -15.58 15.98 9.44
C ALA A 263 -14.28 15.94 10.25
N TRP A 264 -13.13 15.80 9.58
CA TRP A 264 -11.82 15.94 10.21
C TRP A 264 -11.70 17.29 10.91
N TYR A 265 -11.96 18.39 10.21
CA TYR A 265 -11.88 19.73 10.80
C TYR A 265 -12.86 19.90 11.97
N VAL A 266 -14.11 19.46 11.80
CA VAL A 266 -15.15 19.58 12.84
C VAL A 266 -14.75 18.87 14.12
N LEU A 267 -14.29 17.61 14.06
CA LEU A 267 -13.89 16.86 15.25
C LEU A 267 -12.60 17.42 15.85
N SER A 268 -11.58 17.62 15.03
CA SER A 268 -10.26 18.10 15.47
C SER A 268 -10.35 19.46 16.14
N SER A 269 -11.15 20.39 15.59
CA SER A 269 -11.37 21.73 16.16
C SER A 269 -12.16 21.74 17.47
N MET A 270 -12.94 20.69 17.77
CA MET A 270 -13.51 20.44 19.11
C MET A 270 -12.45 19.97 20.12
N GLY A 271 -11.32 19.46 19.64
CA GLY A 271 -10.18 19.06 20.46
C GLY A 271 -9.95 17.56 20.55
N PHE A 272 -10.54 16.74 19.69
CA PHE A 272 -10.29 15.29 19.65
C PHE A 272 -10.57 14.64 18.28
N TYR A 273 -10.02 13.45 18.02
CA TYR A 273 -10.20 12.73 16.75
C TYR A 273 -10.19 11.20 16.93
N PRO A 274 -11.06 10.44 16.22
CA PRO A 274 -11.08 8.99 16.29
C PRO A 274 -9.98 8.37 15.41
N VAL A 275 -8.78 8.17 15.97
CA VAL A 275 -7.65 7.53 15.25
C VAL A 275 -7.98 6.09 14.82
N ASN A 276 -8.71 5.36 15.66
CA ASN A 276 -9.32 4.09 15.31
C ASN A 276 -10.84 4.21 15.49
N PRO A 277 -11.63 4.36 14.42
CA PRO A 277 -13.06 4.61 14.57
C PRO A 277 -13.80 3.48 15.30
N ALA A 278 -13.31 2.24 15.24
CA ALA A 278 -14.01 1.07 15.77
C ALA A 278 -13.60 0.67 17.21
N ASN A 279 -12.84 1.50 17.95
CA ASN A 279 -12.51 1.23 19.36
C ASN A 279 -13.25 2.12 20.38
N GLY A 280 -13.98 3.14 19.92
CA GLY A 280 -14.73 4.06 20.78
C GLY A 280 -13.89 5.14 21.48
N GLU A 281 -12.59 5.25 21.21
CA GLU A 281 -11.70 6.27 21.76
C GLU A 281 -11.56 7.47 20.81
N PHE A 282 -11.61 8.69 21.36
CA PHE A 282 -11.30 9.92 20.64
C PHE A 282 -10.03 10.55 21.23
N VAL A 283 -8.92 10.50 20.48
CA VAL A 283 -7.60 10.98 20.92
C VAL A 283 -7.57 12.51 20.95
N PHE A 284 -7.11 13.10 22.05
CA PHE A 284 -7.12 14.55 22.22
C PHE A 284 -6.17 15.27 21.25
N GLY A 285 -6.57 16.48 20.86
CA GLY A 285 -5.81 17.38 20.01
C GLY A 285 -5.75 18.78 20.62
N LYS A 286 -5.87 19.80 19.76
CA LYS A 286 -5.89 21.21 20.17
C LYS A 286 -7.28 21.82 19.87
N PRO A 287 -8.03 22.27 20.89
CA PRO A 287 -9.34 22.89 20.69
C PRO A 287 -9.24 24.31 20.11
N VAL A 288 -10.04 24.60 19.09
CA VAL A 288 -10.06 25.91 18.40
C VAL A 288 -11.08 26.85 19.05
N PHE A 289 -12.26 26.36 19.40
CA PHE A 289 -13.35 27.19 19.93
C PHE A 289 -13.28 27.37 21.45
N ASP A 290 -13.76 28.52 21.94
CA ASP A 290 -13.86 28.81 23.38
C ASP A 290 -14.95 27.96 24.07
N ASN A 291 -16.05 27.71 23.36
CA ASN A 291 -17.17 26.90 23.85
C ASN A 291 -17.81 26.16 22.68
N VAL A 292 -18.04 24.85 22.86
CA VAL A 292 -18.82 24.01 21.95
C VAL A 292 -19.90 23.31 22.76
N LYS A 293 -21.11 23.24 22.22
CA LYS A 293 -22.25 22.55 22.84
C LYS A 293 -22.79 21.48 21.89
N LEU A 294 -22.64 20.21 22.26
CA LEU A 294 -23.18 19.08 21.54
C LEU A 294 -24.54 18.70 22.13
N ASN A 295 -25.59 18.78 21.31
CA ASN A 295 -26.92 18.28 21.66
C ASN A 295 -27.01 16.83 21.15
N LEU A 296 -27.02 15.88 22.06
CA LEU A 296 -26.94 14.46 21.75
C LEU A 296 -28.34 13.89 21.50
N GLU A 297 -28.42 12.85 20.66
CA GLU A 297 -29.71 12.23 20.29
C GLU A 297 -30.44 11.58 21.48
N ASN A 298 -29.71 11.18 22.51
CA ASN A 298 -30.29 10.66 23.76
C ASN A 298 -30.88 11.76 24.67
N GLY A 299 -30.83 13.03 24.25
CA GLY A 299 -31.33 14.19 24.99
C GLY A 299 -30.32 14.81 25.96
N ASN A 300 -29.15 14.19 26.14
CA ASN A 300 -28.07 14.77 26.93
C ASN A 300 -27.41 15.93 26.17
N THR A 301 -26.66 16.71 26.93
CA THR A 301 -25.80 17.78 26.41
C THR A 301 -24.38 17.51 26.86
N PHE A 302 -23.42 17.58 25.93
CA PHE A 302 -22.00 17.57 26.23
C PHE A 302 -21.39 18.92 25.84
N GLU A 303 -20.81 19.62 26.81
CA GLU A 303 -20.21 20.94 26.62
C GLU A 303 -18.68 20.83 26.67
N ILE A 304 -18.01 21.45 25.70
CA ILE A 304 -16.55 21.54 25.65
C ILE A 304 -16.18 23.01 25.88
N ILE A 305 -15.32 23.25 26.87
CA ILE A 305 -14.88 24.58 27.28
C ILE A 305 -13.38 24.67 27.10
N LYS A 306 -12.91 25.74 26.44
CA LYS A 306 -11.50 26.11 26.42
C LYS A 306 -11.30 27.33 27.33
N SER A 307 -10.53 27.15 28.40
CA SER A 307 -10.21 28.20 29.39
C SER A 307 -8.71 28.45 29.45
N GLY A 308 -8.27 29.49 30.17
CA GLY A 308 -6.85 29.85 30.29
C GLY A 308 -6.34 30.76 29.16
N ASP A 309 -5.07 30.58 28.80
CA ASP A 309 -4.39 31.41 27.79
C ASP A 309 -4.96 31.17 26.37
N LYS A 310 -5.04 32.22 25.56
CA LYS A 310 -5.66 32.17 24.22
C LYS A 310 -4.68 32.36 23.05
N GLY A 311 -3.39 32.51 23.34
CA GLY A 311 -2.36 32.70 22.32
C GLY A 311 -2.13 31.44 21.48
N ALA A 312 -1.55 31.61 20.29
CA ALA A 312 -1.14 30.47 19.44
C ALA A 312 -0.13 29.55 20.15
N THR A 313 0.67 30.12 21.07
CA THR A 313 1.66 29.44 21.93
C THR A 313 1.06 28.73 23.15
N ALA A 314 -0.25 28.84 23.35
CA ALA A 314 -0.93 28.19 24.45
C ALA A 314 -1.19 26.72 24.09
N TYR A 315 -0.79 25.83 25.00
CA TYR A 315 -1.02 24.40 24.92
C TYR A 315 -2.09 23.99 25.93
N VAL A 316 -2.83 22.92 25.62
CA VAL A 316 -3.61 22.18 26.61
C VAL A 316 -2.64 21.74 27.70
N TYR A 317 -2.79 22.30 28.89
CA TYR A 317 -1.97 22.06 30.06
C TYR A 317 -2.63 21.08 31.03
N ALA A 318 -3.96 21.15 31.14
CA ALA A 318 -4.75 20.24 31.96
C ALA A 318 -6.14 20.03 31.35
N ILE A 319 -6.75 18.89 31.66
CA ILE A 319 -8.12 18.57 31.24
C ILE A 319 -8.94 18.24 32.48
N LYS A 320 -10.20 18.69 32.50
CA LYS A 320 -11.19 18.21 33.46
C LYS A 320 -12.40 17.61 32.75
N LEU A 321 -12.91 16.51 33.28
CA LEU A 321 -14.21 15.95 32.92
C LEU A 321 -15.13 16.05 34.14
N ASN A 322 -16.21 16.82 34.02
CA ASN A 322 -17.17 17.05 35.11
C ASN A 322 -16.50 17.53 36.40
N ASP A 323 -15.68 18.59 36.29
CA ASP A 323 -14.86 19.21 37.35
C ASP A 323 -13.77 18.32 37.98
N LYS A 324 -13.58 17.09 37.49
CA LYS A 324 -12.53 16.18 37.96
C LYS A 324 -11.35 16.19 37.00
N ALA A 325 -10.14 16.16 37.54
CA ALA A 325 -8.93 16.03 36.73
C ALA A 325 -9.00 14.78 35.85
N TYR A 326 -8.61 14.94 34.58
CA TYR A 326 -8.65 13.89 33.58
C TYR A 326 -7.27 13.78 32.93
N THR A 327 -6.65 12.61 33.04
CA THR A 327 -5.22 12.40 32.72
C THR A 327 -4.99 11.41 31.58
N LYS A 328 -6.07 10.89 30.97
CA LYS A 328 -5.98 10.09 29.75
C LYS A 328 -5.77 10.99 28.52
N ALA A 329 -5.13 10.45 27.50
CA ALA A 329 -4.86 11.09 26.21
C ALA A 329 -6.04 11.02 25.22
N TYR A 330 -7.16 10.43 25.64
CA TYR A 330 -8.37 10.23 24.85
C TYR A 330 -9.61 10.35 25.73
N ILE A 331 -10.75 10.60 25.11
CA ILE A 331 -12.08 10.49 25.73
C ILE A 331 -12.86 9.32 25.12
N ASP A 332 -13.53 8.55 25.97
CA ASP A 332 -14.36 7.43 25.55
C ASP A 332 -15.72 7.92 25.00
N TYR A 333 -16.27 7.23 23.99
CA TYR A 333 -17.60 7.53 23.45
C TYR A 333 -18.69 7.61 24.53
N GLU A 334 -18.64 6.71 25.52
CA GLU A 334 -19.61 6.68 26.62
C GLU A 334 -19.52 7.91 27.54
N ASP A 335 -18.33 8.49 27.72
CA ASP A 335 -18.17 9.73 28.50
C ASP A 335 -18.83 10.91 27.77
N ILE A 336 -18.72 10.96 26.45
CA ILE A 336 -19.40 11.96 25.62
C ILE A 336 -20.91 11.76 25.71
N MET A 337 -21.39 10.52 25.49
CA MET A 337 -22.83 10.20 25.46
C MET A 337 -23.51 10.40 26.82
N SER A 338 -22.77 10.28 27.92
CA SER A 338 -23.26 10.59 29.26
C SER A 338 -23.54 12.08 29.49
N GLY A 339 -23.07 12.96 28.60
CA GLY A 339 -23.17 14.41 28.73
C GLY A 339 -22.24 14.96 29.81
N GLY A 340 -22.43 16.24 30.12
CA GLY A 340 -21.61 16.96 31.10
C GLY A 340 -20.64 17.94 30.46
N THR A 341 -19.47 18.14 31.06
CA THR A 341 -18.53 19.19 30.66
C THR A 341 -17.09 18.68 30.59
N LEU A 342 -16.46 18.89 29.43
CA LEU A 342 -15.02 18.72 29.21
C LEU A 342 -14.35 20.09 29.15
N GLU A 343 -13.46 20.38 30.10
CA GLU A 343 -12.71 21.63 30.15
C GLU A 343 -11.25 21.38 29.74
N PHE A 344 -10.82 21.99 28.64
CA PHE A 344 -9.42 22.13 28.26
C PHE A 344 -8.87 23.43 28.87
N ILE A 345 -7.88 23.31 29.74
CA ILE A 345 -7.21 24.44 30.39
C ILE A 345 -5.92 24.70 29.63
N MET A 346 -5.84 25.86 28.98
CA MET A 346 -4.72 26.27 28.15
C MET A 346 -3.68 27.06 28.96
N LYS A 347 -2.39 26.87 28.66
CA LYS A 347 -1.27 27.62 29.26
C LYS A 347 -0.15 27.81 28.25
N ASP A 348 0.49 28.98 28.25
CA ASP A 348 1.70 29.20 27.46
C ASP A 348 2.87 28.30 27.93
N GLY A 349 3.53 27.66 26.97
CA GLY A 349 4.80 26.93 27.16
C GLY A 349 4.67 25.46 27.58
N ASP A 350 3.87 25.15 28.61
CA ASP A 350 3.77 23.77 29.14
C ASP A 350 2.56 23.02 28.56
N ALA A 351 2.81 21.95 27.79
CA ALA A 351 1.76 21.02 27.36
C ALA A 351 1.51 19.91 28.41
N ILE A 352 0.29 19.37 28.41
CA ILE A 352 -0.12 18.25 29.25
C ILE A 352 0.76 17.02 29.00
N ILE A 353 1.18 16.38 30.08
CA ILE A 353 1.78 15.04 30.03
C ILE A 353 0.73 14.09 30.60
N PHE A 354 0.37 13.09 29.81
CA PHE A 354 -0.63 12.09 30.21
C PHE A 354 0.01 11.02 31.09
N ASP A 355 -0.81 10.34 31.89
CA ASP A 355 -0.36 9.17 32.63
C ASP A 355 0.00 8.04 31.66
N GLU A 356 1.00 7.21 32.00
CA GLU A 356 1.45 6.13 31.09
C GLU A 356 0.37 5.08 30.80
N ASP A 357 -0.51 4.81 31.77
CA ASP A 357 -1.72 3.98 31.62
C ASP A 357 -2.91 4.75 31.03
N GLY A 358 -2.79 6.06 30.86
CA GLY A 358 -3.74 6.94 30.22
C GLY A 358 -3.50 7.16 28.72
N LEU A 359 -2.44 6.60 28.13
CA LEU A 359 -2.20 6.66 26.69
C LEU A 359 -3.22 5.79 25.93
N PRO A 360 -3.59 6.11 24.67
CA PRO A 360 -4.59 5.35 23.94
C PRO A 360 -4.09 3.93 23.68
N SER A 361 -4.94 2.93 23.90
CA SER A 361 -4.54 1.53 23.82
C SER A 361 -4.85 0.96 22.44
N SER A 362 -3.82 0.86 21.60
CA SER A 362 -3.90 0.24 20.28
C SER A 362 -2.87 -0.90 20.22
N ILE A 363 -3.33 -2.10 20.60
CA ILE A 363 -2.49 -3.30 20.72
C ILE A 363 -3.26 -4.59 20.46
N ILE A 364 -2.64 -5.51 19.72
CA ILE A 364 -3.12 -6.90 19.59
C ILE A 364 -2.27 -7.79 20.52
N ASN A 365 -2.91 -8.43 21.49
CA ASN A 365 -2.24 -9.32 22.47
C ASN A 365 -2.50 -10.81 22.22
N ASP A 366 -3.54 -11.13 21.45
CA ASP A 366 -3.97 -12.51 21.20
C ASP A 366 -3.50 -12.99 19.82
N ASN A 367 -3.33 -14.31 19.68
CA ASN A 367 -3.03 -14.96 18.40
C ASN A 367 -1.84 -14.33 17.64
N ILE A 368 -0.78 -13.98 18.37
CA ILE A 368 0.40 -13.28 17.83
C ILE A 368 1.04 -14.07 16.69
N ILE A 369 1.26 -13.40 15.55
CA ILE A 369 1.98 -13.96 14.41
C ILE A 369 3.46 -13.57 14.42
N LEU A 370 4.27 -14.36 13.74
CA LEU A 370 5.61 -13.95 13.31
C LEU A 370 5.55 -13.39 11.89
N SER A 371 6.40 -12.41 11.61
CA SER A 371 6.63 -11.90 10.26
C SER A 371 7.15 -13.02 9.36
N SER A 372 6.62 -13.09 8.14
CA SER A 372 7.15 -14.01 7.13
C SER A 372 8.55 -13.55 6.71
N PRO A 373 9.54 -14.46 6.58
CA PRO A 373 10.88 -14.06 6.18
C PRO A 373 10.88 -13.34 4.83
N SER A 374 11.83 -12.45 4.62
CA SER A 374 11.99 -11.69 3.37
C SER A 374 13.44 -11.74 2.88
N ILE A 375 13.65 -11.56 1.57
CA ILE A 375 14.96 -11.62 0.91
C ILE A 375 15.41 -10.21 0.52
N SER A 376 16.64 -9.87 0.90
CA SER A 376 17.35 -8.64 0.50
C SER A 376 18.56 -8.96 -0.37
N GLY A 377 18.99 -8.00 -1.19
CA GLY A 377 20.23 -8.10 -1.99
C GLY A 377 20.15 -9.03 -3.20
N ALA A 378 18.98 -9.59 -3.48
CA ALA A 378 18.72 -10.44 -4.64
C ALA A 378 17.75 -9.76 -5.61
N LEU A 379 17.82 -10.16 -6.87
CA LEU A 379 16.79 -9.91 -7.87
C LEU A 379 16.09 -11.22 -8.20
N ARG A 380 14.87 -11.15 -8.73
CA ARG A 380 14.12 -12.34 -9.17
C ARG A 380 14.89 -13.15 -10.22
N SER A 381 15.71 -12.50 -11.03
CA SER A 381 16.51 -13.10 -12.10
C SER A 381 17.99 -12.73 -11.92
N PHE A 382 18.92 -13.65 -12.21
CA PHE A 382 20.38 -13.45 -12.05
C PHE A 382 21.21 -14.23 -13.08
N ARG A 383 22.46 -13.82 -13.35
CA ARG A 383 23.35 -14.46 -14.34
C ARG A 383 24.28 -15.51 -13.72
N ASP A 384 25.27 -15.07 -12.97
CA ASP A 384 26.31 -15.96 -12.45
C ASP A 384 25.91 -16.53 -11.10
N SER A 385 25.64 -15.63 -10.16
CA SER A 385 25.15 -15.92 -8.84
C SER A 385 24.35 -14.73 -8.31
N THR A 386 23.58 -14.98 -7.25
CA THR A 386 22.98 -13.91 -6.45
C THR A 386 23.15 -14.24 -4.97
N LEU A 387 23.43 -13.21 -4.17
CA LEU A 387 23.57 -13.33 -2.73
C LEU A 387 22.19 -13.28 -2.09
N ILE A 388 21.81 -14.37 -1.43
CA ILE A 388 20.56 -14.46 -0.68
C ILE A 388 20.83 -14.03 0.76
N THR A 389 20.20 -12.93 1.17
CA THR A 389 20.15 -12.49 2.57
C THR A 389 18.71 -12.59 3.04
N ILE A 390 18.43 -13.39 4.07
CA ILE A 390 17.08 -13.56 4.62
C ILE A 390 16.98 -12.85 5.96
N SER A 391 15.90 -12.11 6.19
CA SER A 391 15.60 -11.41 7.45
C SER A 391 14.16 -11.63 7.93
N THR A 392 13.94 -11.36 9.22
CA THR A 392 12.64 -11.28 9.90
C THR A 392 12.71 -10.17 10.94
N GLU A 393 11.61 -9.47 11.19
CA GLU A 393 11.60 -8.25 12.02
C GLU A 393 11.49 -8.54 13.53
N ASP A 394 11.15 -9.77 13.91
CA ASP A 394 10.82 -10.17 15.28
C ASP A 394 11.94 -10.98 15.98
N GLY A 395 13.11 -11.08 15.33
CA GLY A 395 14.29 -11.81 15.82
C GLY A 395 14.09 -13.33 15.88
N SER A 396 13.14 -13.87 15.12
CA SER A 396 12.88 -15.31 15.05
C SER A 396 13.99 -16.09 14.35
N THR A 397 14.03 -17.39 14.58
CA THR A 397 14.90 -18.29 13.83
C THR A 397 14.26 -18.60 12.48
N VAL A 398 14.98 -18.35 11.39
CA VAL A 398 14.51 -18.65 10.03
C VAL A 398 14.93 -20.06 9.62
N PHE A 399 13.98 -20.80 9.05
CA PHE A 399 14.20 -22.07 8.39
C PHE A 399 13.85 -21.98 6.91
N MET A 400 14.53 -22.78 6.11
CA MET A 400 14.36 -22.83 4.67
C MET A 400 14.47 -24.25 4.10
N GLU A 401 13.85 -24.48 2.95
CA GLU A 401 14.00 -25.66 2.10
C GLU A 401 14.36 -25.16 0.70
N ILE A 402 15.49 -25.65 0.16
CA ILE A 402 15.97 -25.29 -1.18
C ILE A 402 15.60 -26.41 -2.15
N ASP A 403 14.85 -26.10 -3.19
CA ASP A 403 14.30 -27.04 -4.19
C ASP A 403 13.52 -28.21 -3.56
N ALA A 404 12.70 -27.91 -2.54
CA ALA A 404 11.94 -28.90 -1.77
C ALA A 404 12.80 -30.03 -1.16
N LYS A 405 14.08 -29.73 -0.87
CA LYS A 405 14.99 -30.63 -0.14
C LYS A 405 14.81 -30.45 1.37
N ASN A 406 15.77 -30.95 2.15
CA ASN A 406 15.72 -30.95 3.61
C ASN A 406 15.58 -29.54 4.19
N LYS A 407 14.86 -29.45 5.32
CA LYS A 407 14.82 -28.28 6.21
C LYS A 407 16.24 -27.93 6.67
N VAL A 408 16.63 -26.67 6.48
CA VAL A 408 17.90 -26.09 6.93
C VAL A 408 17.60 -24.81 7.72
N GLU A 409 18.34 -24.58 8.80
CA GLU A 409 18.29 -23.29 9.50
C GLU A 409 19.14 -22.26 8.76
N TYR A 410 18.60 -21.08 8.49
CA TYR A 410 19.36 -19.99 7.89
C TYR A 410 20.29 -19.38 8.95
N LYS A 411 21.61 -19.38 8.67
CA LYS A 411 22.65 -18.91 9.60
C LYS A 411 23.40 -17.67 9.11
N ALA A 412 23.54 -17.53 7.81
CA ALA A 412 24.30 -16.45 7.17
C ALA A 412 23.91 -16.34 5.69
N PRO A 413 24.17 -15.19 5.05
CA PRO A 413 23.97 -15.03 3.61
C PRO A 413 24.73 -16.10 2.81
N PHE A 414 24.13 -16.54 1.70
CA PHE A 414 24.72 -17.56 0.82
C PHE A 414 24.45 -17.25 -0.64
N TYR A 415 25.33 -17.74 -1.53
CA TYR A 415 25.13 -17.61 -2.96
C TYR A 415 24.34 -18.78 -3.52
N ILE A 416 23.42 -18.48 -4.43
CA ILE A 416 22.86 -19.47 -5.36
C ILE A 416 23.46 -19.27 -6.75
N TYR A 417 23.59 -20.36 -7.50
CA TYR A 417 24.27 -20.39 -8.81
C TYR A 417 23.42 -20.96 -9.93
N ASN A 418 22.20 -21.40 -9.63
CA ASN A 418 21.25 -22.01 -10.56
C ASN A 418 19.83 -21.56 -10.22
N THR A 419 18.89 -21.68 -11.16
CA THR A 419 17.46 -21.50 -10.87
C THR A 419 17.10 -22.30 -9.63
N THR A 420 16.55 -21.62 -8.62
CA THR A 420 16.37 -22.16 -7.27
C THR A 420 15.00 -21.76 -6.74
N SER A 421 14.30 -22.71 -6.13
CA SER A 421 13.11 -22.42 -5.32
C SER A 421 13.48 -22.44 -3.84
N ILE A 422 13.14 -21.39 -3.09
CA ILE A 422 13.39 -21.30 -1.64
C ILE A 422 12.05 -21.17 -0.94
N ILE A 423 11.68 -22.20 -0.18
CA ILE A 423 10.56 -22.15 0.77
C ILE A 423 11.13 -21.74 2.13
N MET A 424 10.55 -20.75 2.80
CA MET A 424 11.07 -20.25 4.07
C MET A 424 9.97 -19.90 5.07
N TRP A 425 10.28 -19.99 6.36
CA TRP A 425 9.41 -19.62 7.46
C TRP A 425 10.22 -19.31 8.73
N ALA A 426 9.63 -18.55 9.65
CA ALA A 426 10.19 -18.20 10.94
C ALA A 426 9.59 -19.08 12.05
N GLU A 427 10.38 -19.42 13.06
CA GLU A 427 9.93 -20.08 14.29
C GLU A 427 10.47 -19.34 15.53
N LYS A 428 9.61 -19.12 16.53
CA LYS A 428 9.96 -18.57 17.85
C LYS A 428 9.13 -19.25 18.92
N GLY A 429 9.76 -20.17 19.66
CA GLY A 429 9.04 -21.06 20.57
C GLY A 429 8.07 -21.97 19.81
N SER A 430 6.77 -21.93 20.15
CA SER A 430 5.72 -22.68 19.47
C SER A 430 5.10 -21.94 18.27
N ILE A 431 5.37 -20.64 18.12
CA ILE A 431 4.78 -19.81 17.07
C ILE A 431 5.60 -19.97 15.78
N LYS A 432 4.90 -20.06 14.65
CA LYS A 432 5.50 -20.12 13.32
C LYS A 432 4.88 -19.05 12.42
N SER A 433 5.68 -18.44 11.56
CA SER A 433 5.14 -17.63 10.46
C SER A 433 4.47 -18.53 9.43
N LYS A 434 3.78 -17.91 8.46
CA LYS A 434 3.42 -18.60 7.23
C LYS A 434 4.67 -19.08 6.49
N LYS A 435 4.55 -20.21 5.80
CA LYS A 435 5.53 -20.66 4.82
C LYS A 435 5.35 -19.85 3.55
N VAL A 436 6.43 -19.26 3.08
CA VAL A 436 6.46 -18.46 1.86
C VAL A 436 7.49 -19.01 0.88
N THR A 437 7.22 -18.86 -0.41
CA THR A 437 8.09 -19.37 -1.48
C THR A 437 8.62 -18.23 -2.33
N SER A 438 9.91 -18.29 -2.66
CA SER A 438 10.54 -17.41 -3.64
C SER A 438 11.21 -18.25 -4.73
N ASN A 439 10.89 -17.97 -5.99
CA ASN A 439 11.50 -18.60 -7.15
C ASN A 439 12.48 -17.62 -7.79
N LEU A 440 13.76 -17.99 -7.86
CA LEU A 440 14.81 -17.20 -8.47
C LEU A 440 15.30 -17.88 -9.75
N TYR A 441 15.43 -17.12 -10.83
CA TYR A 441 15.68 -17.65 -12.17
C TYR A 441 17.10 -17.32 -12.63
N LYS A 442 17.85 -18.34 -13.05
CA LYS A 442 19.14 -18.15 -13.69
C LYS A 442 18.94 -17.87 -15.18
N VAL A 443 19.34 -16.68 -15.59
CA VAL A 443 19.49 -16.28 -16.99
C VAL A 443 20.80 -16.87 -17.52
N PRO A 444 20.85 -17.39 -18.76
CA PRO A 444 22.11 -17.79 -19.39
C PRO A 444 23.19 -16.70 -19.27
N SER A 445 24.34 -17.03 -18.68
CA SER A 445 25.38 -16.07 -18.24
C SER A 445 25.91 -15.18 -19.36
N GLU A 446 25.95 -15.72 -20.58
CA GLU A 446 26.54 -15.05 -21.74
C GLU A 446 25.58 -14.04 -22.39
N MET A 447 24.27 -14.11 -22.08
CA MET A 447 23.29 -13.23 -22.72
C MET A 447 23.26 -11.85 -22.07
N SER A 448 23.11 -10.82 -22.89
CA SER A 448 22.91 -9.45 -22.42
C SER A 448 21.93 -8.68 -23.30
N VAL A 449 21.22 -7.73 -22.69
CA VAL A 449 20.32 -6.83 -23.40
C VAL A 449 20.83 -5.41 -23.25
N SER A 450 20.82 -4.67 -24.35
CA SER A 450 21.09 -3.24 -24.41
C SER A 450 19.88 -2.54 -25.03
N MET A 451 19.30 -1.61 -24.28
CA MET A 451 18.19 -0.79 -24.76
C MET A 451 18.70 0.57 -25.19
N LYS A 452 18.26 1.05 -26.36
CA LYS A 452 18.55 2.40 -26.83
C LYS A 452 17.72 3.45 -26.09
N ASN A 453 16.47 3.11 -25.80
CA ASN A 453 15.53 3.95 -25.05
C ASN A 453 15.30 3.32 -23.68
N LYS A 454 15.22 4.14 -22.63
CA LYS A 454 15.01 3.66 -21.25
C LYS A 454 13.52 3.38 -21.02
N TRP A 455 13.20 2.25 -20.39
CA TRP A 455 11.88 2.00 -19.83
C TRP A 455 11.58 2.97 -18.68
N GLN A 456 10.31 3.05 -18.27
CA GLN A 456 9.92 3.80 -17.07
C GLN A 456 10.23 2.98 -15.83
N ASP A 457 10.83 3.58 -14.81
CA ASP A 457 11.33 2.85 -13.62
C ASP A 457 10.20 2.08 -12.89
N GLN A 458 8.98 2.62 -12.89
CA GLN A 458 7.76 1.98 -12.37
C GLN A 458 7.29 0.74 -13.15
N TYR A 459 7.83 0.50 -14.35
CA TYR A 459 7.53 -0.64 -15.22
C TYR A 459 8.82 -1.32 -15.69
N ALA A 460 9.74 -1.59 -14.76
CA ALA A 460 11.05 -2.17 -15.09
C ALA A 460 11.03 -3.68 -15.33
N ALA A 461 10.00 -4.39 -14.85
CA ALA A 461 9.83 -5.85 -14.94
C ALA A 461 11.02 -6.72 -14.48
N GLY A 462 11.81 -6.23 -13.52
CA GLY A 462 13.05 -6.89 -13.10
C GLY A 462 14.33 -6.27 -13.67
N GLY A 463 14.20 -5.17 -14.45
CA GLY A 463 15.31 -4.34 -14.89
C GLY A 463 15.89 -4.77 -16.23
N GLU A 464 17.23 -4.71 -16.35
CA GLU A 464 17.94 -4.96 -17.62
C GLU A 464 17.74 -6.36 -18.20
N MET A 465 17.35 -7.34 -17.39
CA MET A 465 17.18 -8.74 -17.81
C MET A 465 15.73 -9.11 -18.12
N ALA A 466 14.78 -8.20 -17.90
CA ALA A 466 13.34 -8.49 -17.98
C ALA A 466 12.88 -9.05 -19.34
N LEU A 467 13.65 -8.82 -20.42
CA LEU A 467 13.30 -9.30 -21.77
C LEU A 467 13.96 -10.63 -22.14
N ILE A 468 14.74 -11.24 -21.24
CA ILE A 468 15.46 -12.49 -21.51
C ILE A 468 15.49 -13.43 -20.29
N ASP A 469 14.63 -13.21 -19.30
CA ASP A 469 14.67 -13.96 -18.05
C ASP A 469 13.70 -15.15 -18.00
N GLY A 470 12.89 -15.30 -19.04
CA GLY A 470 11.95 -16.40 -19.22
C GLY A 470 10.65 -16.23 -18.41
N ILE A 471 10.42 -15.07 -17.80
CA ILE A 471 9.20 -14.77 -17.06
C ILE A 471 8.18 -14.16 -18.01
N ILE A 472 7.10 -14.88 -18.28
CA ILE A 472 6.05 -14.40 -19.18
C ILE A 472 5.03 -13.54 -18.43
N GLY A 473 4.77 -12.34 -18.94
CA GLY A 473 3.79 -11.39 -18.44
C GLY A 473 2.33 -11.88 -18.54
N GLY A 474 1.53 -11.60 -17.50
CA GLY A 474 0.10 -11.89 -17.45
C GLY A 474 -0.78 -10.74 -17.95
N SER A 475 -2.10 -10.82 -17.75
CA SER A 475 -3.05 -9.78 -18.20
C SER A 475 -3.07 -8.51 -17.34
N ASN A 476 -2.32 -8.45 -16.24
CA ASN A 476 -2.21 -7.26 -15.41
C ASN A 476 -0.82 -6.65 -15.58
N PHE A 477 -0.70 -5.57 -16.35
CA PHE A 477 0.59 -4.91 -16.60
C PHE A 477 1.24 -4.30 -15.36
N ARG A 478 0.47 -4.06 -14.29
CA ARG A 478 0.95 -3.46 -13.03
C ARG A 478 1.72 -4.46 -12.17
N ASN A 479 1.70 -5.75 -12.51
CA ASN A 479 2.24 -6.84 -11.71
C ASN A 479 3.77 -7.02 -11.80
N GLY A 480 4.48 -6.03 -12.37
CA GLY A 480 5.93 -6.06 -12.48
C GLY A 480 6.50 -7.16 -13.38
N SER A 481 5.74 -7.68 -14.34
CA SER A 481 6.22 -8.66 -15.34
C SER A 481 6.25 -8.10 -16.77
N TRP A 482 6.00 -6.80 -16.95
CA TRP A 482 6.04 -6.15 -18.26
C TRP A 482 6.92 -4.91 -18.26
N GLN A 483 7.79 -4.79 -19.25
CA GLN A 483 8.66 -3.63 -19.39
C GLN A 483 7.98 -2.53 -20.20
N GLY A 484 7.75 -1.37 -19.58
CA GLY A 484 6.93 -0.29 -20.14
C GLY A 484 7.74 0.90 -20.66
N TYR A 485 7.42 1.35 -21.87
CA TYR A 485 8.08 2.47 -22.55
C TYR A 485 7.05 3.57 -22.86
N TYR A 486 7.32 4.79 -22.41
CA TYR A 486 6.42 5.93 -22.56
C TYR A 486 6.87 6.82 -23.71
N TRP A 487 6.03 7.01 -24.73
CA TRP A 487 6.30 7.90 -25.88
C TRP A 487 7.52 7.56 -26.74
N GLU A 488 8.18 6.43 -26.46
CA GLU A 488 9.37 5.99 -27.16
C GLU A 488 9.06 4.69 -27.90
N ASP A 489 9.68 4.52 -29.07
CA ASP A 489 9.76 3.21 -29.71
C ASP A 489 10.62 2.26 -28.85
N VAL A 490 10.40 0.96 -28.96
CA VAL A 490 11.31 -0.02 -28.35
C VAL A 490 12.39 -0.35 -29.37
N ASP A 491 13.66 -0.14 -29.02
CA ASP A 491 14.82 -0.45 -29.86
C ASP A 491 15.92 -1.05 -28.98
N GLY A 492 16.17 -2.34 -29.14
CA GLY A 492 17.07 -3.08 -28.27
C GLY A 492 17.90 -4.13 -29.01
N ILE A 493 19.04 -4.48 -28.42
CA ILE A 493 19.98 -5.47 -28.92
C ILE A 493 20.20 -6.52 -27.84
N ILE A 494 20.13 -7.79 -28.25
CA ILE A 494 20.50 -8.94 -27.44
C ILE A 494 21.81 -9.50 -27.98
N ASP A 495 22.86 -9.55 -27.16
CA ASP A 495 24.01 -10.42 -27.43
C ASP A 495 23.67 -11.78 -26.83
N LEU A 496 23.66 -12.82 -27.66
CA LEU A 496 23.49 -14.22 -27.21
C LEU A 496 24.75 -14.75 -26.51
N GLY A 497 25.84 -13.97 -26.56
CA GLY A 497 27.15 -14.24 -26.00
C GLY A 497 27.97 -15.27 -26.77
N SER A 498 27.29 -16.18 -27.46
CA SER A 498 27.87 -17.09 -28.43
C SER A 498 26.99 -17.18 -29.67
N THR A 499 27.58 -17.61 -30.76
CA THR A 499 26.88 -17.81 -32.02
C THR A 499 25.90 -18.98 -31.91
N GLN A 500 24.64 -18.75 -32.27
CA GLN A 500 23.53 -19.70 -32.24
C GLN A 500 22.90 -19.86 -33.62
N TRP A 501 22.37 -21.05 -33.88
CA TRP A 501 21.53 -21.26 -35.05
C TRP A 501 20.08 -20.93 -34.72
N VAL A 502 19.52 -19.94 -35.41
CA VAL A 502 18.17 -19.43 -35.15
C VAL A 502 17.30 -19.59 -36.39
N THR A 503 16.06 -19.98 -36.16
CA THR A 503 15.01 -20.14 -37.18
C THR A 503 13.80 -19.26 -36.91
N THR A 504 13.57 -18.92 -35.64
CA THR A 504 12.40 -18.15 -35.21
C THR A 504 12.82 -17.13 -34.18
N LEU A 505 12.22 -15.94 -34.24
CA LEU A 505 12.28 -14.92 -33.20
C LEU A 505 10.88 -14.46 -32.85
N ARG A 506 10.59 -14.33 -31.56
CA ARG A 506 9.29 -13.84 -31.09
C ARG A 506 9.39 -12.98 -29.83
N THR A 507 8.36 -12.17 -29.62
CA THR A 507 8.21 -11.36 -28.40
C THR A 507 6.76 -11.07 -28.10
N ASN A 508 6.44 -10.79 -26.83
CA ASN A 508 5.09 -10.54 -26.36
C ASN A 508 4.85 -9.03 -26.12
N PHE A 509 3.62 -8.60 -26.43
CA PHE A 509 3.12 -7.27 -26.10
C PHE A 509 1.74 -7.38 -25.46
N ILE A 510 1.41 -6.42 -24.61
CA ILE A 510 0.07 -6.24 -24.04
C ILE A 510 -0.55 -4.94 -24.53
N GLN A 511 -1.86 -4.97 -24.77
CA GLN A 511 -2.69 -3.80 -24.99
C GLN A 511 -3.75 -3.74 -23.91
N ASP A 512 -3.83 -2.58 -23.26
CA ASP A 512 -4.93 -2.16 -22.40
C ASP A 512 -5.23 -0.72 -22.78
N ASN A 513 -6.16 -0.57 -23.73
CA ASN A 513 -6.51 0.71 -24.33
C ASN A 513 -6.87 1.74 -23.24
N ARG A 514 -7.67 1.34 -22.24
CA ARG A 514 -8.13 2.23 -21.16
C ARG A 514 -6.99 2.77 -20.30
N SER A 515 -5.85 2.06 -20.30
CA SER A 515 -4.63 2.45 -19.62
C SER A 515 -3.61 3.12 -20.55
N TRP A 516 -4.03 3.61 -21.73
CA TRP A 516 -3.16 4.25 -22.73
C TRP A 516 -2.03 3.33 -23.24
N ILE A 517 -2.17 2.01 -23.11
CA ILE A 517 -1.19 1.00 -23.56
C ILE A 517 -1.66 0.42 -24.88
N PHE A 518 -0.85 0.55 -25.93
CA PHE A 518 -1.19 0.10 -27.29
C PHE A 518 -0.20 -0.95 -27.80
N MET A 519 -0.69 -1.84 -28.66
CA MET A 519 0.19 -2.69 -29.46
C MET A 519 1.14 -1.83 -30.32
N PRO A 520 2.37 -2.29 -30.60
CA PRO A 520 3.20 -1.65 -31.61
C PRO A 520 2.48 -1.62 -32.96
N GLU A 521 2.79 -0.63 -33.80
CA GLU A 521 2.29 -0.62 -35.18
C GLU A 521 2.87 -1.79 -35.97
N TYR A 522 4.13 -2.12 -35.71
CA TYR A 522 4.84 -3.28 -36.24
C TYR A 522 6.05 -3.62 -35.38
N VAL A 523 6.51 -4.86 -35.50
CA VAL A 523 7.74 -5.37 -34.88
C VAL A 523 8.69 -5.86 -35.96
N GLU A 524 9.95 -5.49 -35.87
CA GLU A 524 11.02 -5.92 -36.77
C GLU A 524 12.13 -6.61 -35.99
N PHE A 525 12.72 -7.63 -36.62
CA PHE A 525 13.88 -8.32 -36.11
C PHE A 525 15.02 -8.26 -37.12
N TYR A 526 16.22 -8.11 -36.60
CA TYR A 526 17.47 -8.09 -37.35
C TYR A 526 18.49 -9.00 -36.67
N GLY A 527 19.37 -9.60 -37.46
CA GLY A 527 20.41 -10.50 -37.00
C GLY A 527 21.80 -10.04 -37.42
N SER A 528 22.79 -10.28 -36.57
CA SER A 528 24.20 -9.99 -36.83
C SER A 528 25.12 -11.05 -36.20
N LEU A 529 26.30 -11.24 -36.79
CA LEU A 529 27.39 -12.05 -36.24
C LEU A 529 28.42 -11.21 -35.48
N ASP A 530 28.58 -9.94 -35.86
CA ASP A 530 29.67 -9.07 -35.40
C ASP A 530 29.21 -7.90 -34.51
N GLY A 531 27.89 -7.66 -34.44
CA GLY A 531 27.28 -6.60 -33.65
C GLY A 531 27.34 -5.22 -34.32
N ASN A 532 27.89 -5.11 -35.53
CA ASN A 532 28.01 -3.86 -36.28
C ASN A 532 27.03 -3.82 -37.45
N GLU A 533 26.95 -4.91 -38.23
CA GLU A 533 26.08 -5.00 -39.40
C GLU A 533 24.86 -5.88 -39.11
N TYR A 534 23.67 -5.27 -39.13
CA TYR A 534 22.40 -5.94 -38.85
C TYR A 534 21.59 -6.17 -40.11
N ASN A 535 21.30 -7.44 -40.42
CA ASN A 535 20.49 -7.83 -41.56
C ASN A 535 19.05 -8.09 -41.11
N LYS A 536 18.08 -7.51 -41.83
CA LYS A 536 16.65 -7.71 -41.54
C LYS A 536 16.28 -9.19 -41.71
N LEU A 537 15.69 -9.76 -40.65
CA LEU A 537 15.20 -11.15 -40.61
C LEU A 537 13.71 -11.21 -40.94
N GLY A 538 12.95 -10.20 -40.51
CA GLY A 538 11.56 -10.03 -40.92
C GLY A 538 10.86 -8.89 -40.18
N ARG A 539 9.58 -8.70 -40.53
CA ARG A 539 8.67 -7.71 -39.94
C ARG A 539 7.30 -8.37 -39.78
N ILE A 540 6.62 -8.04 -38.69
CA ILE A 540 5.21 -8.37 -38.46
C ILE A 540 4.46 -7.07 -38.22
N ASP A 541 3.46 -6.81 -39.05
CA ASP A 541 2.53 -5.70 -38.83
C ASP A 541 1.45 -6.08 -37.81
N ASN A 542 1.03 -5.10 -37.02
CA ASN A 542 -0.06 -5.30 -36.09
C ASN A 542 -1.41 -5.35 -36.81
N ASN A 543 -2.28 -6.24 -36.32
CA ASN A 543 -3.65 -6.44 -36.80
C ASN A 543 -4.68 -6.30 -35.68
N ILE A 544 -4.26 -5.96 -34.46
CA ILE A 544 -5.14 -5.68 -33.34
C ILE A 544 -5.61 -4.24 -33.48
N SER A 545 -6.94 -4.05 -33.43
CA SER A 545 -7.51 -2.72 -33.43
C SER A 545 -7.08 -1.96 -32.19
N LYS A 546 -6.69 -0.71 -32.37
CA LYS A 546 -6.41 0.21 -31.27
C LYS A 546 -7.65 0.52 -30.43
N ASP A 547 -8.85 0.33 -31.00
CA ASP A 547 -10.14 0.61 -30.35
C ASP A 547 -10.62 -0.57 -29.49
N GLU A 548 -9.87 -1.67 -29.46
CA GLU A 548 -10.20 -2.84 -28.67
C GLU A 548 -10.00 -2.54 -27.18
N LEU A 549 -11.10 -2.63 -26.42
CA LEU A 549 -11.17 -2.24 -25.02
C LEU A 549 -10.84 -3.40 -24.06
N SER A 550 -10.87 -4.63 -24.56
CA SER A 550 -10.40 -5.79 -23.78
C SER A 550 -8.88 -5.81 -23.68
N VAL A 551 -8.37 -6.37 -22.58
CA VAL A 551 -6.93 -6.58 -22.43
C VAL A 551 -6.49 -7.71 -23.35
N ILE A 552 -5.53 -7.43 -24.23
CA ILE A 552 -5.01 -8.39 -25.21
C ILE A 552 -3.52 -8.57 -25.02
N ILE A 553 -3.10 -9.83 -24.96
CA ILE A 553 -1.69 -10.21 -25.09
C ILE A 553 -1.50 -10.79 -26.49
N LYS A 554 -0.46 -10.34 -27.19
CA LYS A 554 -0.12 -10.83 -28.52
C LYS A 554 1.37 -11.08 -28.65
N THR A 555 1.70 -12.27 -29.17
CA THR A 555 3.05 -12.62 -29.59
C THR A 555 3.28 -12.21 -31.04
N PHE A 556 4.34 -11.47 -31.31
CA PHE A 556 4.82 -11.14 -32.65
C PHE A 556 5.98 -12.07 -32.99
N SER A 557 5.85 -12.87 -34.06
CA SER A 557 6.80 -13.94 -34.40
C SER A 557 7.20 -13.88 -35.87
N VAL A 558 8.51 -13.96 -36.14
CA VAL A 558 9.05 -14.19 -37.48
C VAL A 558 9.69 -15.56 -37.58
N GLU A 559 9.40 -16.27 -38.66
CA GLU A 559 10.13 -17.47 -39.08
C GLU A 559 10.96 -17.15 -40.31
N PHE A 560 12.19 -17.65 -40.36
CA PHE A 560 13.11 -17.42 -41.47
C PHE A 560 13.99 -18.64 -41.70
N THR A 561 14.64 -18.70 -42.87
CA THR A 561 15.62 -19.75 -43.17
C THR A 561 16.71 -19.74 -42.11
N LYS A 562 16.98 -20.90 -41.51
CA LYS A 562 17.99 -21.10 -40.46
C LYS A 562 19.25 -20.26 -40.69
N ARG A 563 19.54 -19.32 -39.79
CA ARG A 563 20.73 -18.45 -39.82
C ARG A 563 21.56 -18.62 -38.58
N GLU A 564 22.84 -18.42 -38.76
CA GLU A 564 23.79 -18.35 -37.66
C GLU A 564 23.87 -16.89 -37.19
N LEU A 565 23.60 -16.63 -35.91
CA LEU A 565 23.48 -15.29 -35.31
C LEU A 565 24.19 -15.24 -33.96
N ARG A 566 24.80 -14.11 -33.62
CA ARG A 566 25.25 -13.81 -32.25
C ARG A 566 24.44 -12.68 -31.63
N TYR A 567 24.09 -11.66 -32.43
CA TYR A 567 23.33 -10.51 -31.98
C TYR A 567 21.96 -10.46 -32.64
N ILE A 568 20.94 -10.15 -31.86
CA ILE A 568 19.57 -9.93 -32.32
C ILE A 568 19.19 -8.49 -31.98
N ARG A 569 18.85 -7.69 -32.98
CA ARG A 569 18.22 -6.38 -32.75
C ARG A 569 16.72 -6.51 -32.98
N PHE A 570 15.93 -6.00 -32.04
CA PHE A 570 14.49 -5.91 -32.15
C PHE A 570 14.06 -4.44 -32.12
N TYR A 571 13.05 -4.12 -32.92
CA TYR A 571 12.47 -2.80 -33.00
C TYR A 571 10.95 -2.89 -33.02
N ALA A 572 10.28 -2.19 -32.11
CA ALA A 572 8.83 -2.10 -32.05
C ALA A 572 8.39 -0.64 -32.17
N LYS A 573 7.62 -0.34 -33.21
CA LYS A 573 7.17 1.02 -33.48
C LYS A 573 6.02 1.38 -32.55
N ASN A 574 6.23 2.38 -31.68
CA ASN A 574 5.17 2.87 -30.82
C ASN A 574 4.18 3.71 -31.63
N HIS A 575 2.89 3.59 -31.33
CA HIS A 575 1.84 4.43 -31.88
C HIS A 575 2.01 5.91 -31.47
N ASN A 576 2.76 6.14 -30.38
CA ASN A 576 3.13 7.43 -29.79
C ASN A 576 1.92 8.21 -29.27
N ILE A 577 0.97 8.62 -30.12
CA ILE A 577 -0.18 9.46 -29.75
C ILE A 577 -1.43 8.61 -29.56
N CYS A 578 -2.18 8.90 -28.51
CA CYS A 578 -3.48 8.30 -28.27
C CYS A 578 -4.47 8.70 -29.39
N PRO A 579 -5.21 7.73 -29.97
CA PRO A 579 -6.16 7.99 -31.05
C PRO A 579 -7.18 9.09 -30.75
N GLU A 580 -7.68 9.79 -31.77
CA GLU A 580 -8.67 10.87 -31.62
C GLU A 580 -9.97 10.43 -30.90
N ASN A 581 -10.32 9.16 -31.02
CA ASN A 581 -11.48 8.54 -30.38
C ASN A 581 -11.17 7.94 -28.98
N HIS A 582 -9.95 8.14 -28.46
CA HIS A 582 -9.55 7.69 -27.13
C HIS A 582 -9.87 8.75 -26.07
N LEU A 583 -10.14 8.33 -24.83
CA LEU A 583 -10.39 9.26 -23.70
C LEU A 583 -9.21 10.21 -23.45
N GLY A 584 -7.99 9.76 -23.75
CA GLY A 584 -6.77 10.57 -23.70
C GLY A 584 -6.30 11.09 -25.05
N ALA A 585 -7.19 11.32 -26.02
CA ALA A 585 -6.84 11.79 -27.36
C ALA A 585 -5.78 12.92 -27.35
N GLY A 586 -4.75 12.80 -28.18
CA GLY A 586 -3.63 13.75 -28.22
C GLY A 586 -2.59 13.58 -27.10
N GLY A 587 -2.89 12.78 -26.08
CA GLY A 587 -1.94 12.35 -25.05
C GLY A 587 -0.94 11.32 -25.57
N LYS A 588 0.14 11.12 -24.82
CA LYS A 588 1.19 10.16 -25.14
C LYS A 588 0.79 8.75 -24.66
N GLY A 589 1.06 7.74 -25.48
CA GLY A 589 0.78 6.34 -25.18
C GLY A 589 2.01 5.56 -24.72
N TYR A 590 1.75 4.39 -24.15
CA TYR A 590 2.74 3.41 -23.75
C TYR A 590 2.79 2.24 -24.72
N ILE A 591 3.96 1.60 -24.79
CA ILE A 591 4.14 0.25 -25.31
C ILE A 591 4.75 -0.63 -24.21
N PHE A 592 4.19 -1.82 -24.02
CA PHE A 592 4.63 -2.77 -22.99
C PHE A 592 5.10 -4.04 -23.67
N MET A 593 6.35 -4.40 -23.44
CA MET A 593 7.02 -5.55 -24.06
C MET A 593 7.45 -6.53 -22.98
N ASP A 594 7.43 -7.80 -23.35
CA ASP A 594 7.87 -8.90 -22.52
C ASP A 594 8.53 -9.97 -23.38
N GLU A 595 9.66 -10.51 -22.90
CA GLU A 595 10.44 -11.61 -23.46
C GLU A 595 10.82 -11.52 -24.96
N VAL A 596 12.09 -11.74 -25.29
CA VAL A 596 12.55 -11.99 -26.66
C VAL A 596 13.11 -13.40 -26.73
N GLU A 597 12.33 -14.28 -27.35
CA GLU A 597 12.64 -15.70 -27.44
C GLU A 597 13.14 -16.07 -28.83
N TYR A 598 14.06 -17.02 -28.90
CA TYR A 598 14.58 -17.58 -30.14
C TYR A 598 14.45 -19.11 -30.15
N LYS A 599 14.39 -19.71 -31.35
CA LYS A 599 14.33 -21.17 -31.55
C LYS A 599 15.26 -21.66 -32.65
#